data_AF-A0A0N0KGI3-F1
#
_entry.id   AF-A0A0N0KGI3-F1
#
_cell.length_a   1.000
_cell.length_b   1.000
_cell.length_c   1.000
_cell.angle_alpha   90.00
_cell.angle_beta   90.00
_cell.angle_gamma   90.00
#
_symmetry.space_group_name_H-M   'P 1'
#
loop_
_entity.id
_entity.type
_entity.pdbx_description
1 polymer ?
#
loop_
_entity_poly.entity_id
_entity_poly.type
_entity_poly.pdbx_seq_one_letter_code
_entity_poly.pdbx_strand_id
1 'polypeptide(L)'
;MVSFSGHVLPIAATIAIWFFATGLVAWIDNRERGTFARSIALAGVAAVGGLALIVFSMHLETLAAIYAAFTGAILIWSWHEISFLTGAITGPRRTPCPPQSRGWTRFFHATSALIWHEIALVSTALTLILLTWSANNQVGAMVFGLMLIMRLSTKINIFFGVPNMSTEILPPHLDYLQSYFGPRRYTWMLAGSIAAVVAMAAWIGTIALNAPSGSAEAAGASLLFTLAALGALEHLFLALPFRDGALWGWALPTRRTAK
;
A
#
# COMPACT_ATOMS: atom_id res chain seq x y z
N MET A 1 4.85 25.49 14.68
CA MET A 1 4.67 26.36 13.48
C MET A 1 4.95 25.52 12.25
N VAL A 2 4.13 25.64 11.19
CA VAL A 2 4.31 24.85 9.96
C VAL A 2 5.56 25.37 9.22
N SER A 3 6.42 24.44 8.79
CA SER A 3 7.65 24.74 8.05
C SER A 3 7.66 24.11 6.67
N PHE A 4 8.34 24.75 5.73
CA PHE A 4 8.43 24.26 4.36
C PHE A 4 9.15 22.91 4.27
N SER A 5 10.33 22.79 4.92
CA SER A 5 11.15 21.57 4.91
C SER A 5 10.59 20.45 5.78
N GLY A 6 9.94 20.78 6.90
CA GLY A 6 9.42 19.80 7.85
C GLY A 6 8.02 19.30 7.50
N HIS A 7 7.22 20.05 6.74
CA HIS A 7 5.80 19.73 6.53
C HIS A 7 5.40 19.76 5.06
N VAL A 8 5.60 20.89 4.37
CA VAL A 8 5.11 21.08 3.00
C VAL A 8 5.80 20.15 2.01
N LEU A 9 7.14 20.10 2.03
CA LEU A 9 7.93 19.26 1.14
C LEU A 9 7.67 17.76 1.36
N PRO A 10 7.64 17.21 2.60
CA PRO A 10 7.31 15.81 2.81
C PRO A 10 5.87 15.44 2.38
N ILE A 11 4.90 16.32 2.61
CA ILE A 11 3.53 16.12 2.11
C ILE A 11 3.53 16.03 0.58
N ALA A 12 4.12 17.02 -0.10
CA ALA A 12 4.16 17.05 -1.56
C ALA A 12 4.90 15.83 -2.16
N ALA A 13 6.03 15.44 -1.57
CA ALA A 13 6.80 14.28 -1.98
C ALA A 13 5.98 12.98 -1.84
N THR A 14 5.27 12.81 -0.72
CA THR A 14 4.43 11.63 -0.49
C THR A 14 3.28 11.55 -1.47
N ILE A 15 2.57 12.67 -1.71
CA ILE A 15 1.46 12.72 -2.68
C ILE A 15 1.96 12.40 -4.08
N ALA A 16 3.09 12.99 -4.50
CA ALA A 16 3.67 12.71 -5.80
C ALA A 16 4.02 11.22 -5.94
N ILE A 17 4.71 10.65 -4.95
CA ILE A 17 5.10 9.23 -4.95
C ILE A 17 3.88 8.32 -4.96
N TRP A 18 2.85 8.60 -4.16
CA TRP A 18 1.61 7.83 -4.17
C TRP A 18 0.92 7.88 -5.54
N PHE A 19 0.84 9.07 -6.14
CA PHE A 19 0.25 9.26 -7.46
C PHE A 19 1.02 8.45 -8.52
N PHE A 20 2.34 8.61 -8.59
CA PHE A 20 3.17 7.88 -9.56
C PHE A 20 3.17 6.37 -9.31
N ALA A 21 3.21 5.91 -8.05
CA ALA A 21 3.19 4.49 -7.72
C ALA A 21 1.88 3.83 -8.15
N THR A 22 0.75 4.48 -7.88
CA THR A 22 -0.58 3.97 -8.27
C THR A 22 -0.73 3.93 -9.78
N GLY A 23 -0.29 4.98 -10.49
CA GLY A 23 -0.28 5.00 -11.95
C GLY A 23 0.67 3.97 -12.57
N LEU A 24 1.86 3.77 -11.98
CA LEU A 24 2.84 2.79 -12.44
C LEU A 24 2.33 1.35 -12.27
N VAL A 25 1.66 1.06 -11.16
CA VAL A 25 0.99 -0.22 -10.92
C VAL A 25 -0.03 -0.50 -12.01
N ALA A 26 -0.94 0.45 -12.29
CA ALA A 26 -1.93 0.31 -13.36
C ALA A 26 -1.29 0.11 -14.75
N TRP A 27 -0.15 0.76 -15.01
CA TRP A 27 0.57 0.62 -16.27
C TRP A 27 1.33 -0.71 -16.41
N ILE A 28 2.01 -1.19 -15.37
CA ILE A 28 2.72 -2.48 -15.36
C ILE A 28 1.72 -3.62 -15.56
N ASP A 29 0.54 -3.50 -14.97
CA ASP A 29 -0.52 -4.49 -15.10
C ASP A 29 -0.97 -4.70 -16.55
N ASN A 30 -0.83 -3.67 -17.38
CA ASN A 30 -1.23 -3.65 -18.77
C ASN A 30 -0.13 -4.11 -19.75
N ARG A 31 1.03 -4.59 -19.25
CA ARG A 31 2.12 -5.10 -20.10
C ARG A 31 2.00 -6.59 -20.39
N GLU A 32 2.55 -7.01 -21.53
CA GLU A 32 2.61 -8.41 -21.92
C GLU A 32 3.40 -9.27 -20.91
N ARG A 33 2.91 -10.49 -20.66
CA ARG A 33 3.45 -11.44 -19.67
C ARG A 33 4.96 -11.71 -19.81
N GLY A 34 5.52 -11.56 -21.02
CA GLY A 34 6.96 -11.72 -21.27
C GLY A 34 7.84 -10.69 -20.54
N THR A 35 7.28 -9.56 -20.11
CA THR A 35 8.02 -8.52 -19.38
C THR A 35 8.03 -8.71 -17.86
N PHE A 36 7.20 -9.60 -17.32
CA PHE A 36 7.00 -9.75 -15.87
C PHE A 36 8.28 -10.15 -15.15
N ALA A 37 9.05 -11.10 -15.69
CA ALA A 37 10.32 -11.51 -15.09
C ALA A 37 11.32 -10.34 -14.99
N ARG A 38 11.38 -9.49 -16.01
CA ARG A 38 12.24 -8.28 -15.99
C ARG A 38 11.74 -7.26 -14.97
N SER A 39 10.43 -7.03 -14.89
CA SER A 39 9.84 -6.11 -13.91
C SER A 39 10.12 -6.57 -12.47
N ILE A 40 9.97 -7.86 -12.18
CA ILE A 40 10.28 -8.43 -10.85
C ILE A 40 11.78 -8.31 -10.55
N ALA A 41 12.66 -8.60 -11.52
CA ALA A 41 14.10 -8.49 -11.32
C ALA A 41 14.54 -7.06 -11.04
N LEU A 42 14.05 -6.09 -11.82
CA LEU A 42 14.32 -4.66 -11.60
C LEU A 42 13.77 -4.17 -10.27
N ALA A 43 12.55 -4.58 -9.92
CA ALA A 43 11.97 -4.27 -8.61
C ALA A 43 12.76 -4.92 -7.47
N GLY A 44 13.33 -6.11 -7.69
CA GLY A 44 14.18 -6.79 -6.71
C GLY A 44 15.49 -6.03 -6.46
N VAL A 45 16.15 -5.58 -7.53
CA VAL A 45 17.33 -4.69 -7.42
C VAL A 45 16.96 -3.40 -6.69
N ALA A 46 15.82 -2.80 -7.01
CA ALA A 46 15.32 -1.62 -6.34
C ALA A 46 15.04 -1.86 -4.84
N ALA A 47 14.47 -3.00 -4.47
CA ALA A 47 14.23 -3.38 -3.08
C ALA A 47 15.53 -3.59 -2.30
N VAL A 48 16.56 -4.20 -2.90
CA VAL A 48 17.89 -4.32 -2.30
C VAL A 48 18.51 -2.93 -2.08
N GLY A 49 18.40 -2.05 -3.08
CA GLY A 49 18.80 -0.64 -2.93
C GLY A 49 18.02 0.08 -1.83
N GLY A 50 16.71 -0.19 -1.71
CA GLY A 50 15.86 0.36 -0.66
C GLY A 50 16.26 -0.11 0.74
N LEU A 51 16.61 -1.39 0.89
CA LEU A 51 17.15 -1.91 2.15
C LEU A 51 18.50 -1.24 2.49
N ALA A 52 19.38 -1.07 1.51
CA ALA A 52 20.65 -0.37 1.71
C ALA A 52 20.44 1.09 2.15
N LEU A 53 19.45 1.80 1.59
CA LEU A 53 19.08 3.15 2.03
C LEU A 53 18.61 3.17 3.48
N ILE A 54 17.78 2.21 3.91
CA ILE A 54 17.32 2.11 5.30
C ILE A 54 18.51 1.84 6.23
N VAL A 55 19.35 0.85 5.91
CA VAL A 55 20.54 0.51 6.72
C VAL A 55 21.50 1.70 6.84
N PHE A 56 21.73 2.43 5.75
CA PHE A 56 22.61 3.61 5.76
C PHE A 56 22.02 4.77 6.57
N SER A 57 20.70 4.95 6.54
CA SER A 57 20.02 6.07 7.19
C SER A 57 19.62 5.82 8.65
N MET A 58 19.66 4.58 9.14
CA MET A 58 19.10 4.21 10.45
C MET A 58 19.75 4.91 11.65
N HIS A 59 21.04 5.27 11.56
CA HIS A 59 21.77 5.97 12.63
C HIS A 59 21.91 7.48 12.40
N LEU A 60 21.23 8.03 11.41
CA LEU A 60 21.32 9.44 11.03
C LEU A 60 19.98 10.16 11.26
N GLU A 61 20.01 11.25 12.02
CA GLU A 61 18.84 12.10 12.32
C GLU A 61 18.78 13.34 11.43
N THR A 62 19.13 13.18 10.15
CA THR A 62 19.10 14.29 9.18
C THR A 62 17.85 14.20 8.30
N LEU A 63 17.41 15.33 7.74
CA LEU A 63 16.30 15.35 6.77
C LEU A 63 16.55 14.38 5.60
N ALA A 64 17.79 14.35 5.08
CA ALA A 64 18.16 13.44 4.00
C ALA A 64 18.01 11.97 4.41
N ALA A 65 18.37 11.61 5.64
CA ALA A 65 18.22 10.26 6.16
C ALA A 65 16.75 9.84 6.28
N ILE A 66 15.86 10.75 6.69
CA ILE A 66 14.41 10.51 6.75
C ILE A 66 13.84 10.22 5.36
N TYR A 67 14.19 11.03 4.36
CA TYR A 67 13.77 10.80 2.97
C TYR A 67 14.38 9.53 2.38
N ALA A 68 15.63 9.20 2.72
CA ALA A 68 16.26 7.97 2.29
C ALA A 68 15.55 6.74 2.87
N ALA A 69 15.22 6.75 4.17
CA ALA A 69 14.48 5.67 4.82
C ALA A 69 13.06 5.51 4.25
N PHE A 70 12.36 6.63 4.02
CA PHE A 70 11.05 6.64 3.38
C PHE A 70 11.11 6.06 1.96
N THR A 71 12.05 6.54 1.14
CA THR A 71 12.24 6.05 -0.23
C THR A 71 12.57 4.56 -0.22
N GLY A 72 13.44 4.12 0.69
CA GLY A 72 13.78 2.72 0.85
C GLY A 72 12.56 1.84 1.15
N ALA A 73 11.68 2.28 2.04
CA ALA A 73 10.45 1.57 2.35
C ALA A 73 9.52 1.44 1.12
N ILE A 74 9.38 2.51 0.33
CA ILE A 74 8.59 2.50 -0.91
C ILE A 74 9.18 1.55 -1.95
N LEU A 75 10.51 1.51 -2.11
CA LEU A 75 11.17 0.60 -3.06
C LEU A 75 10.97 -0.87 -2.67
N ILE A 76 11.11 -1.19 -1.38
CA ILE A 76 10.84 -2.53 -0.87
C ILE A 76 9.37 -2.90 -1.08
N TRP A 77 8.45 -1.97 -0.77
CA TRP A 77 7.01 -2.17 -0.99
C TRP A 77 6.67 -2.41 -2.46
N SER A 78 7.30 -1.66 -3.36
CA SER A 78 7.07 -1.76 -4.81
C SER A 78 7.40 -3.16 -5.34
N TRP A 79 8.44 -3.81 -4.81
CA TRP A 79 8.75 -5.19 -5.18
C TRP A 79 7.68 -6.18 -4.73
N HIS A 80 7.15 -6.03 -3.51
CA HIS A 80 6.03 -6.86 -3.04
C HIS A 80 4.81 -6.68 -3.95
N GLU A 81 4.51 -5.44 -4.34
CA GLU A 81 3.35 -5.15 -5.17
C GLU A 81 3.49 -5.70 -6.58
N ILE A 82 4.65 -5.49 -7.22
CA ILE A 82 4.93 -6.03 -8.56
C ILE A 82 4.91 -7.57 -8.52
N SER A 83 5.45 -8.18 -7.48
CA SER A 83 5.44 -9.64 -7.32
C SER A 83 4.04 -10.21 -7.15
N PHE A 84 3.13 -9.45 -6.50
CA PHE A 84 1.72 -9.82 -6.37
C PHE A 84 0.98 -9.68 -7.71
N LEU A 85 1.08 -8.52 -8.36
CA LEU A 85 0.35 -8.22 -9.60
C LEU A 85 0.76 -9.14 -10.75
N THR A 86 2.04 -9.48 -10.85
CA THR A 86 2.55 -10.44 -11.84
C THR A 86 2.15 -11.89 -11.55
N GLY A 87 1.54 -12.17 -10.38
CA GLY A 87 1.17 -13.53 -9.96
C GLY A 87 2.38 -14.39 -9.54
N ALA A 88 3.54 -13.80 -9.32
CA ALA A 88 4.74 -14.52 -8.90
C ALA A 88 4.63 -14.99 -7.44
N ILE A 89 4.18 -14.11 -6.54
CA ILE A 89 3.98 -14.39 -5.12
C ILE A 89 2.52 -14.09 -4.78
N THR A 90 1.69 -15.13 -4.73
CA THR A 90 0.25 -15.07 -4.41
C THR A 90 -0.07 -16.07 -3.29
N GLY A 91 -1.02 -16.99 -3.46
CA GLY A 91 -1.21 -18.14 -2.59
C GLY A 91 -1.19 -19.47 -3.36
N PRO A 92 -1.23 -20.61 -2.64
CA PRO A 92 -1.34 -21.93 -3.26
C PRO A 92 -2.64 -22.10 -4.05
N ARG A 93 -3.68 -21.32 -3.75
CA ARG A 93 -4.96 -21.39 -4.43
C ARG A 93 -5.10 -20.34 -5.52
N ARG A 94 -5.10 -20.79 -6.78
CA ARG A 94 -5.30 -19.95 -7.99
C ARG A 94 -6.62 -20.27 -8.69
N THR A 95 -7.64 -20.61 -7.92
CA THR A 95 -8.96 -21.01 -8.42
C THR A 95 -10.05 -20.13 -7.82
N PRO A 96 -11.18 -19.94 -8.50
CA PRO A 96 -12.33 -19.24 -7.94
C PRO A 96 -12.84 -19.87 -6.64
N CYS A 97 -13.48 -19.05 -5.80
CA CYS A 97 -14.10 -19.48 -4.57
C CYS A 97 -15.25 -20.46 -4.85
N PRO A 98 -15.30 -21.64 -4.19
CA PRO A 98 -16.39 -22.58 -4.36
C PRO A 98 -17.73 -21.94 -3.95
N PRO A 99 -18.81 -22.11 -4.73
CA PRO A 99 -20.09 -21.44 -4.49
C PRO A 99 -20.70 -21.74 -3.12
N GLN A 100 -20.40 -22.91 -2.54
CA GLN A 100 -20.92 -23.31 -1.22
C GLN A 100 -20.12 -22.72 -0.05
N SER A 101 -19.01 -22.01 -0.29
CA SER A 101 -18.13 -21.51 0.76
C SER A 101 -18.79 -20.36 1.53
N ARG A 102 -18.97 -20.54 2.85
CA ARG A 102 -19.56 -19.52 3.74
C ARG A 102 -18.69 -19.29 4.96
N GLY A 103 -18.84 -18.12 5.59
CA GLY A 103 -18.19 -17.76 6.86
C GLY A 103 -16.68 -18.05 6.87
N TRP A 104 -16.24 -18.83 7.86
CA TRP A 104 -14.84 -19.21 8.05
C TRP A 104 -14.25 -19.97 6.88
N THR A 105 -15.00 -20.87 6.23
CA THR A 105 -14.50 -21.61 5.06
C THR A 105 -14.15 -20.67 3.90
N ARG A 106 -15.00 -19.66 3.65
CA ARG A 106 -14.71 -18.61 2.66
C ARG A 106 -13.48 -17.81 3.05
N PHE A 107 -13.34 -17.48 4.33
CA PHE A 107 -12.17 -16.76 4.85
C PHE A 107 -10.88 -17.55 4.66
N PHE A 108 -10.83 -18.82 5.06
CA PHE A 108 -9.68 -19.68 4.83
C PHE A 108 -9.31 -19.76 3.34
N HIS A 109 -10.30 -19.91 2.46
CA HIS A 109 -10.04 -19.95 1.03
C HIS A 109 -9.54 -18.63 0.46
N ALA A 110 -10.06 -17.48 0.92
CA ALA A 110 -9.58 -16.16 0.53
C ALA A 110 -8.13 -15.94 1.00
N THR A 111 -7.83 -16.29 2.25
CA THR A 111 -6.48 -16.21 2.81
C THR A 111 -5.53 -17.14 2.06
N SER A 112 -5.92 -18.39 1.78
CA SER A 112 -5.13 -19.32 0.97
C SER A 112 -4.89 -18.85 -0.47
N ALA A 113 -5.65 -17.89 -1.00
CA ALA A 113 -5.39 -17.33 -2.33
C ALA A 113 -4.24 -16.31 -2.32
N LEU A 114 -3.84 -15.82 -1.14
CA LEU A 114 -2.93 -14.68 -0.96
C LEU A 114 -1.81 -14.93 0.07
N ILE A 115 -1.85 -16.05 0.79
CA ILE A 115 -1.06 -16.24 2.04
C ILE A 115 0.46 -16.10 1.86
N TRP A 116 1.06 -16.52 0.74
CA TRP A 116 2.52 -16.38 0.58
C TRP A 116 2.93 -14.92 0.49
N HIS A 117 2.10 -14.10 -0.17
CA HIS A 117 2.31 -12.66 -0.23
C HIS A 117 2.16 -12.00 1.13
N GLU A 118 1.14 -12.38 1.91
CA GLU A 118 0.96 -11.83 3.27
C GLU A 118 2.11 -12.21 4.20
N ILE A 119 2.58 -13.46 4.14
CA ILE A 119 3.74 -13.90 4.92
C ILE A 119 4.97 -13.10 4.51
N ALA A 120 5.23 -12.91 3.22
CA ALA A 120 6.37 -12.14 2.74
C ALA A 120 6.33 -10.69 3.23
N LEU A 121 5.16 -10.04 3.21
CA LEU A 121 4.96 -8.69 3.75
C LEU A 121 5.22 -8.64 5.25
N VAL A 122 4.63 -9.54 6.03
CA VAL A 122 4.79 -9.59 7.50
C VAL A 122 6.23 -9.88 7.88
N SER A 123 6.88 -10.82 7.21
CA SER A 123 8.30 -11.12 7.43
C SER A 123 9.18 -9.92 7.12
N THR A 124 8.91 -9.20 6.03
CA THR A 124 9.66 -7.98 5.69
C THR A 124 9.46 -6.89 6.73
N ALA A 125 8.21 -6.65 7.15
CA ALA A 125 7.90 -5.68 8.20
C ALA A 125 8.64 -6.03 9.50
N LEU A 126 8.62 -7.30 9.91
CA LEU A 126 9.32 -7.77 11.11
C LEU A 126 10.83 -7.57 10.99
N THR A 127 11.43 -7.90 9.84
CA THR A 127 12.86 -7.66 9.59
C THR A 127 13.21 -6.19 9.71
N LEU A 128 12.43 -5.29 9.10
CA LEU A 128 12.68 -3.85 9.18
C LEU A 128 12.54 -3.33 10.62
N ILE A 129 11.51 -3.77 11.34
CA ILE A 129 11.30 -3.41 12.75
C ILE A 129 12.45 -3.87 13.62
N LEU A 130 12.90 -5.13 13.48
CA LEU A 130 14.01 -5.68 14.24
C LEU A 130 15.33 -4.97 13.92
N LEU A 131 15.55 -4.66 12.64
CA LEU A 131 16.75 -3.94 12.18
C LEU A 131 16.81 -2.52 12.78
N THR A 132 15.68 -1.82 12.84
CA THR A 132 15.64 -0.42 13.31
C THR A 132 15.20 -0.27 14.77
N TRP A 133 15.07 -1.37 15.53
CA TRP A 133 14.45 -1.37 16.87
C TRP A 133 15.12 -0.39 17.84
N SER A 134 16.45 -0.34 17.83
CA SER A 134 17.28 0.57 18.64
C SER A 134 17.92 1.70 17.82
N ALA A 135 17.46 1.91 16.59
CA ALA A 135 18.01 2.92 15.70
C ALA A 135 17.33 4.28 15.90
N ASN A 136 18.07 5.36 15.67
CA ASN A 136 17.57 6.72 15.84
C ASN A 136 16.52 7.10 14.78
N ASN A 137 16.63 6.51 13.59
CA ASN A 137 15.68 6.71 12.50
C ASN A 137 14.91 5.41 12.21
N GLN A 138 13.63 5.40 12.59
CA GLN A 138 12.71 4.27 12.41
C GLN A 138 11.69 4.49 11.28
N VAL A 139 11.80 5.60 10.52
CA VAL A 139 10.77 6.01 9.55
C VAL A 139 10.54 4.93 8.49
N GLY A 140 11.59 4.27 8.02
CA GLY A 140 11.45 3.19 7.02
C GLY A 140 10.56 2.04 7.50
N ALA A 141 10.76 1.57 8.73
CA ALA A 141 9.94 0.52 9.32
C ALA A 141 8.51 1.01 9.60
N MET A 142 8.34 2.24 10.09
CA MET A 142 7.02 2.83 10.35
C MET A 142 6.20 3.01 9.07
N VAL A 143 6.83 3.48 7.98
CA VAL A 143 6.18 3.64 6.66
C VAL A 143 5.72 2.29 6.14
N PHE A 144 6.61 1.30 6.13
CA PHE A 144 6.28 -0.04 5.65
C PHE A 144 5.16 -0.68 6.50
N GLY A 145 5.25 -0.56 7.83
CA GLY A 145 4.23 -1.05 8.75
C GLY A 145 2.87 -0.37 8.56
N LEU A 146 2.86 0.96 8.36
CA LEU A 146 1.64 1.70 8.09
C LEU A 146 0.97 1.22 6.80
N MET A 147 1.73 1.08 5.71
CA MET A 147 1.23 0.55 4.44
C MET A 147 0.68 -0.87 4.59
N LEU A 148 1.36 -1.74 5.36
CA LEU A 148 0.90 -3.09 5.66
C LEU A 148 -0.45 -3.08 6.39
N ILE A 149 -0.60 -2.26 7.43
CA ILE A 149 -1.85 -2.15 8.19
C ILE A 149 -2.98 -1.62 7.30
N MET A 150 -2.73 -0.57 6.50
CA MET A 150 -3.73 -0.01 5.58
C MET A 150 -4.17 -1.02 4.52
N ARG A 151 -3.23 -1.81 3.99
CA ARG A 151 -3.50 -2.89 3.04
C ARG A 151 -4.34 -4.00 3.65
N LEU A 152 -4.01 -4.46 4.85
CA LEU A 152 -4.78 -5.49 5.55
C LEU A 152 -6.19 -4.98 5.88
N SER A 153 -6.31 -3.75 6.37
CA SER A 153 -7.60 -3.09 6.62
C SER A 153 -8.48 -3.09 5.37
N THR A 154 -7.93 -2.66 4.24
CA THR A 154 -8.66 -2.63 2.96
C THR A 154 -9.11 -4.03 2.53
N LYS A 155 -8.24 -5.05 2.62
CA LYS A 155 -8.58 -6.44 2.29
C LYS A 155 -9.69 -7.00 3.17
N ILE A 156 -9.65 -6.71 4.48
CA ILE A 156 -10.68 -7.13 5.42
C ILE A 156 -12.02 -6.46 5.08
N ASN A 157 -12.02 -5.16 4.81
CA ASN A 157 -13.22 -4.43 4.40
C ASN A 157 -13.83 -5.02 3.11
N ILE A 158 -13.01 -5.24 2.08
CA ILE A 158 -13.44 -5.86 0.82
C ILE A 158 -14.03 -7.26 1.06
N PHE A 159 -13.42 -8.08 1.94
CA PHE A 159 -13.93 -9.41 2.27
C PHE A 159 -15.31 -9.38 2.95
N PHE A 160 -15.55 -8.42 3.85
CA PHE A 160 -16.85 -8.26 4.51
C PHE A 160 -17.91 -7.60 3.60
N GLY A 161 -17.47 -6.76 2.67
CA GLY A 161 -18.29 -6.07 1.70
C GLY A 161 -18.14 -4.55 1.81
N VAL A 162 -18.02 -3.92 0.64
CA VAL A 162 -17.91 -2.46 0.48
C VAL A 162 -18.80 -2.01 -0.68
N PRO A 163 -19.41 -0.82 -0.63
CA PRO A 163 -20.26 -0.31 -1.71
C PRO A 163 -19.56 -0.25 -3.06
N ASN A 164 -18.31 0.20 -3.05
CA ASN A 164 -17.54 0.47 -4.25
C ASN A 164 -16.22 -0.31 -4.23
N MET A 165 -15.94 -1.00 -5.34
CA MET A 165 -14.72 -1.79 -5.51
C MET A 165 -14.08 -1.45 -6.84
N SER A 166 -12.80 -1.09 -6.83
CA SER A 166 -12.01 -0.78 -8.01
C SER A 166 -11.54 -2.08 -8.69
N THR A 167 -12.49 -2.83 -9.24
CA THR A 167 -12.24 -4.09 -9.96
C THR A 167 -11.61 -3.87 -11.34
N GLU A 168 -11.57 -2.62 -11.82
CA GLU A 168 -11.03 -2.25 -13.14
C GLU A 168 -9.50 -2.29 -13.20
N ILE A 169 -8.80 -2.32 -12.06
CA ILE A 169 -7.33 -2.26 -11.93
C ILE A 169 -6.70 -3.66 -11.80
N LEU A 170 -7.50 -4.71 -11.59
CA LEU A 170 -6.96 -6.08 -11.42
C LEU A 170 -6.64 -6.71 -12.78
N PRO A 171 -5.49 -7.39 -12.92
CA PRO A 171 -5.14 -8.05 -14.16
C PRO A 171 -6.04 -9.24 -14.45
N PRO A 172 -6.23 -9.61 -15.74
CA PRO A 172 -7.08 -10.72 -16.13
C PRO A 172 -6.75 -12.07 -15.47
N HIS A 173 -5.47 -12.33 -15.15
CA HIS A 173 -5.07 -13.57 -14.48
C HIS A 173 -5.37 -13.60 -12.97
N LEU A 174 -5.66 -12.46 -12.35
CA LEU A 174 -6.08 -12.36 -10.95
C LEU A 174 -7.60 -12.19 -10.80
N ASP A 175 -8.36 -12.24 -11.89
CA ASP A 175 -9.82 -12.04 -11.90
C ASP A 175 -10.56 -13.02 -10.98
N TYR A 176 -10.01 -14.22 -10.78
CA TYR A 176 -10.54 -15.21 -9.83
C TYR A 176 -10.63 -14.68 -8.39
N LEU A 177 -9.79 -13.70 -8.00
CA LEU A 177 -9.82 -13.11 -6.66
C LEU A 177 -11.13 -12.38 -6.38
N GLN A 178 -11.80 -11.86 -7.42
CA GLN A 178 -13.08 -11.17 -7.27
C GLN A 178 -14.17 -12.09 -6.70
N SER A 179 -14.06 -13.41 -6.93
CA SER A 179 -14.99 -14.39 -6.36
C SER A 179 -14.93 -14.52 -4.83
N TYR A 180 -13.90 -13.96 -4.19
CA TYR A 180 -13.75 -13.93 -2.74
C TYR A 180 -14.30 -12.67 -2.09
N PHE A 181 -14.65 -11.65 -2.89
CA PHE A 181 -15.09 -10.36 -2.38
C PHE A 181 -16.49 -10.44 -1.77
N GLY A 182 -16.71 -9.58 -0.77
CA GLY A 182 -17.99 -9.46 -0.09
C GLY A 182 -19.07 -8.77 -0.94
N PRO A 183 -20.32 -8.73 -0.44
CA PRO A 183 -21.42 -8.05 -1.11
C PRO A 183 -21.17 -6.54 -1.21
N ARG A 184 -21.69 -5.93 -2.29
CA ARG A 184 -21.62 -4.47 -2.51
C ARG A 184 -22.60 -3.71 -1.61
N ARG A 185 -22.22 -3.51 -0.35
CA ARG A 185 -23.03 -2.80 0.65
C ARG A 185 -22.15 -2.06 1.65
N TYR A 186 -22.68 -0.99 2.22
CA TYR A 186 -22.01 -0.31 3.33
C TYR A 186 -22.08 -1.18 4.58
N THR A 187 -20.93 -1.34 5.26
CA THR A 187 -20.82 -2.18 6.45
C THR A 187 -20.35 -1.37 7.65
N TRP A 188 -20.75 -1.76 8.86
CA TRP A 188 -20.25 -1.15 10.09
C TRP A 188 -18.73 -1.31 10.24
N MET A 189 -18.16 -2.39 9.70
CA MET A 189 -16.71 -2.60 9.63
C MET A 189 -16.02 -1.49 8.82
N LEU A 190 -16.59 -1.12 7.67
CA LEU A 190 -16.06 -0.03 6.85
C LEU A 190 -16.16 1.32 7.57
N ALA A 191 -17.30 1.60 8.20
CA ALA A 191 -17.47 2.82 9.01
C ALA A 191 -16.43 2.92 10.14
N GLY A 192 -16.22 1.82 10.88
CA GLY A 192 -15.23 1.73 11.94
C GLY A 192 -13.80 1.88 11.42
N SER A 193 -13.49 1.28 10.27
CA SER A 193 -12.18 1.39 9.63
C SER A 193 -11.89 2.83 9.18
N ILE A 194 -12.86 3.50 8.54
CA ILE A 194 -12.72 4.91 8.15
C ILE A 194 -12.45 5.77 9.38
N ALA A 195 -13.26 5.61 10.44
CA ALA A 195 -13.07 6.36 11.68
C ALA A 195 -11.70 6.11 12.31
N ALA A 196 -11.25 4.85 12.35
CA ALA A 196 -9.94 4.48 12.90
C ALA A 196 -8.78 5.07 12.10
N VAL A 197 -8.83 5.01 10.76
CA VAL A 197 -7.76 5.54 9.90
C VAL A 197 -7.73 7.08 9.94
N VAL A 198 -8.88 7.74 9.96
CA VAL A 198 -8.97 9.20 10.15
C VAL A 198 -8.42 9.61 11.51
N ALA A 199 -8.78 8.89 12.59
CA ALA A 199 -8.26 9.16 13.92
C ALA A 199 -6.74 8.95 14.00
N MET A 200 -6.22 7.89 13.36
CA MET A 200 -4.79 7.63 13.25
C MET A 200 -4.07 8.76 12.50
N ALA A 201 -4.60 9.19 11.35
CA ALA A 201 -4.05 10.30 10.60
C ALA A 201 -4.07 11.59 11.43
N ALA A 202 -5.17 11.91 12.11
CA ALA A 202 -5.26 13.08 12.98
C ALA A 202 -4.22 13.03 14.12
N TRP A 203 -4.03 11.85 14.74
CA TRP A 203 -3.03 11.65 15.80
C TRP A 203 -1.60 11.81 15.29
N ILE A 204 -1.24 11.21 14.15
CA ILE A 204 0.09 11.40 13.56
C ILE A 204 0.29 12.87 13.14
N GLY A 205 -0.77 13.52 12.65
CA GLY A 205 -0.77 14.94 12.32
C GLY A 205 -0.49 15.83 13.54
N THR A 206 -1.03 15.50 14.72
CA THR A 206 -0.72 16.25 15.94
C THR A 206 0.73 16.06 16.37
N ILE A 207 1.29 14.86 16.22
CA ILE A 207 2.73 14.60 16.44
C ILE A 207 3.57 15.48 15.49
N ALA A 208 3.23 15.51 14.20
CA ALA A 208 3.95 16.31 13.21
C ALA A 208 3.93 17.81 13.55
N LEU A 209 2.77 18.34 13.96
CA LEU A 209 2.63 19.76 14.31
C LEU A 209 3.34 20.17 15.60
N ASN A 210 3.49 19.23 16.53
CA ASN A 210 4.17 19.45 17.81
C ASN A 210 5.69 19.23 17.73
N ALA A 211 6.19 18.58 16.68
CA ALA A 211 7.61 18.39 16.46
C ALA A 211 8.34 19.73 16.21
N PRO A 212 9.64 19.84 16.57
CA PRO A 212 10.39 21.06 16.34
C PRO A 212 10.38 21.48 14.86
N SER A 213 10.12 22.76 14.61
CA SER A 213 9.94 23.28 13.25
C SER A 213 11.16 23.02 12.36
N GLY A 214 10.96 22.26 11.27
CA GLY A 214 12.01 21.97 10.29
C GLY A 214 12.98 20.86 10.70
N SER A 215 12.71 20.15 11.79
CA SER A 215 13.49 18.99 12.22
C SER A 215 13.25 17.76 11.33
N ALA A 216 14.17 16.81 11.41
CA ALA A 216 14.02 15.48 10.83
C ALA A 216 12.78 14.74 11.36
N GLU A 217 12.48 14.90 12.64
CA GLU A 217 11.28 14.37 13.30
C GLU A 217 9.99 14.92 12.68
N ALA A 218 9.89 16.24 12.48
CA ALA A 218 8.74 16.86 11.85
C ALA A 218 8.53 16.33 10.42
N ALA A 219 9.62 16.16 9.66
CA ALA A 219 9.55 15.58 8.32
C ALA A 219 9.06 14.13 8.34
N GLY A 220 9.61 13.28 9.21
CA GLY A 220 9.20 11.88 9.35
C GLY A 220 7.74 11.73 9.72
N ALA A 221 7.28 12.50 10.71
CA ALA A 221 5.88 12.52 11.12
C ALA A 221 4.96 13.06 10.02
N SER A 222 5.39 14.07 9.25
CA SER A 222 4.61 14.60 8.12
C SER A 222 4.48 13.60 6.96
N LEU A 223 5.52 12.80 6.69
CA LEU A 223 5.46 11.71 5.70
C LEU A 223 4.44 10.64 6.13
N LEU A 224 4.52 10.19 7.40
CA LEU A 224 3.60 9.21 7.96
C LEU A 224 2.15 9.74 8.00
N PHE A 225 1.97 11.01 8.39
CA PHE A 225 0.68 11.68 8.36
C PHE A 225 0.07 11.64 6.96
N THR A 226 0.86 12.01 5.95
CA THR A 226 0.38 12.06 4.57
C THR A 226 0.00 10.68 4.06
N LEU A 227 0.80 9.65 4.36
CA LEU A 227 0.45 8.26 4.04
C LEU A 227 -0.83 7.80 4.74
N ALA A 228 -1.00 8.12 6.02
CA ALA A 228 -2.21 7.77 6.76
C ALA A 228 -3.44 8.51 6.21
N ALA A 229 -3.30 9.78 5.83
CA ALA A 229 -4.35 10.57 5.22
C ALA A 229 -4.75 10.04 3.84
N LEU A 230 -3.78 9.62 3.02
CA LEU A 230 -4.04 8.95 1.74
C LEU A 230 -4.74 7.60 1.97
N GLY A 231 -4.31 6.82 2.96
CA GLY A 231 -5.02 5.61 3.38
C GLY A 231 -6.46 5.90 3.83
N ALA A 232 -6.71 7.00 4.53
CA ALA A 232 -8.07 7.42 4.90
C ALA A 232 -8.92 7.74 3.66
N LEU A 233 -8.33 8.43 2.68
CA LEU A 233 -8.98 8.72 1.39
C LEU A 233 -9.32 7.44 0.63
N GLU A 234 -8.42 6.47 0.57
CA GLU A 234 -8.69 5.16 -0.04
C GLU A 234 -9.87 4.44 0.65
N HIS A 235 -9.95 4.48 1.98
CA HIS A 235 -11.08 3.90 2.71
C HIS A 235 -12.39 4.65 2.43
N LEU A 236 -12.33 5.98 2.25
CA LEU A 236 -13.49 6.77 1.82
C LEU A 236 -13.92 6.41 0.38
N PHE A 237 -12.99 6.12 -0.52
CA PHE A 237 -13.33 5.67 -1.89
C PHE A 237 -14.04 4.32 -1.92
N LEU A 238 -13.79 3.43 -0.94
CA LEU A 238 -14.57 2.19 -0.79
C LEU A 238 -16.04 2.47 -0.41
N ALA A 239 -16.30 3.57 0.31
CA ALA A 239 -17.63 3.96 0.77
C ALA A 239 -18.41 4.79 -0.27
N LEU A 240 -17.71 5.69 -0.95
CA LEU A 240 -18.31 6.64 -1.90
C LEU A 240 -18.35 6.04 -3.31
N PRO A 241 -19.34 6.42 -4.15
CA PRO A 241 -19.44 5.95 -5.53
C PRO A 241 -18.43 6.68 -6.45
N PHE A 242 -17.15 6.62 -6.10
CA PHE A 242 -16.08 7.26 -6.85
C PHE A 242 -15.43 6.26 -7.82
N ARG A 243 -15.33 6.60 -9.11
CA ARG A 243 -14.69 5.71 -10.09
C ARG A 243 -13.19 6.00 -10.11
N ASP A 244 -12.41 5.28 -9.31
CA ASP A 244 -10.94 5.45 -9.26
C ASP A 244 -10.28 5.34 -10.64
N GLY A 245 -10.87 4.54 -11.54
CA GLY A 245 -10.41 4.41 -12.93
C GLY A 245 -10.45 5.71 -13.74
N ALA A 246 -11.24 6.71 -13.34
CA ALA A 246 -11.28 8.00 -14.00
C ALA A 246 -9.98 8.81 -13.79
N LEU A 247 -9.32 8.67 -12.63
CA LEU A 247 -8.05 9.34 -12.35
C LEU A 247 -6.89 8.71 -13.16
N TRP A 248 -7.00 7.43 -13.45
CA TRP A 248 -5.99 6.63 -14.15
C TRP A 248 -6.40 6.25 -15.58
N GLY A 249 -7.36 6.97 -16.17
CA GLY A 249 -7.86 6.67 -17.52
C GLY A 249 -6.79 6.70 -18.62
N TRP A 250 -5.65 7.36 -18.38
CA TRP A 250 -4.48 7.35 -19.24
C TRP A 250 -3.62 6.07 -19.12
N ALA A 251 -3.72 5.35 -17.99
CA ALA A 251 -2.98 4.12 -17.71
C ALA A 251 -3.82 2.86 -17.96
N LEU A 252 -5.15 2.97 -17.90
CA LEU A 252 -6.08 1.87 -18.17
C LEU A 252 -6.21 1.60 -19.68
N PRO A 253 -6.38 0.32 -20.09
CA PRO A 253 -6.61 0.01 -21.49
C PRO A 253 -7.92 0.63 -21.97
N THR A 254 -7.88 1.30 -23.12
CA THR A 254 -9.08 1.54 -23.94
C THR A 254 -9.65 0.15 -24.24
N ARG A 255 -10.71 -0.28 -23.53
CA ARG A 255 -11.40 -1.52 -23.89
C ARG A 255 -11.89 -1.31 -25.32
N ARG A 256 -11.19 -1.93 -26.27
CA ARG A 256 -11.66 -2.04 -27.64
C ARG A 256 -12.92 -2.88 -27.53
N THR A 257 -14.07 -2.22 -27.56
CA THR A 257 -15.37 -2.86 -27.64
C THR A 257 -15.28 -3.83 -28.81
N ALA A 258 -15.27 -5.13 -28.49
CA ALA A 258 -15.45 -6.15 -29.49
C ALA A 258 -16.85 -5.89 -30.09
N LYS A 259 -16.87 -5.49 -31.36
CA LYS A 259 -18.07 -5.53 -32.20
C LYS A 259 -18.39 -6.97 -32.53
#